data_AF-A0A9X2MU02-F1
#
_entry.id   AF-A0A9X2MU02-F1
#
_cell.length_a   1.000
_cell.length_b   1.000
_cell.length_c   1.000
_cell.angle_alpha   90.00
_cell.angle_beta   90.00
_cell.angle_gamma   90.00
#
_symmetry.space_group_name_H-M   'P 1'
#
loop_
_entity.id
_entity.type
_entity.pdbx_description
1 polymer ?
#
loop_
_entity_poly.entity_id
_entity_poly.type
_entity_poly.pdbx_seq_one_letter_code
_entity_poly.pdbx_strand_id
1 'polypeptide(L)' 'MEGEITFIDAEKNQMDINGQSIYADNISKYEIGQKVKVTLIDTTSQDDWDPEDFKVKEIVVIDLNEER' A
#
# COMPACT_ATOMS: atom_id res chain seq x y z
N MET A 1 -6.73 -5.38 0.37
CA MET A 1 -5.68 -6.29 -0.16
C MET A 1 -4.73 -6.62 0.98
N GLU A 2 -4.24 -7.85 1.09
CA GLU A 2 -3.24 -8.24 2.09
C GLU A 2 -2.05 -8.88 1.37
N GLY A 3 -0.83 -8.59 1.81
CA GLY A 3 0.38 -9.17 1.21
C GLY A 3 1.66 -8.74 1.90
N GLU A 4 2.79 -9.25 1.39
CA GLU A 4 4.13 -8.95 1.88
C GLU A 4 4.82 -7.93 0.97
N ILE A 5 5.48 -6.95 1.57
CA ILE A 5 6.26 -5.96 0.83
C ILE A 5 7.53 -6.63 0.31
N THR A 6 7.68 -6.68 -1.02
CA THR A 6 8.86 -7.27 -1.68
C THR A 6 9.82 -6.20 -2.21
N PHE A 7 9.36 -4.97 -2.39
CA PHE A 7 10.15 -3.86 -2.92
C PHE A 7 9.61 -2.51 -2.43
N ILE A 8 10.50 -1.53 -2.23
CA ILE A 8 10.18 -0.15 -1.86
C ILE A 8 11.09 0.80 -2.66
N ASP A 9 10.49 1.74 -3.38
CA ASP A 9 11.13 2.89 -4.02
C ASP A 9 10.54 4.18 -3.45
N ALA A 10 11.18 4.69 -2.40
CA ALA A 10 10.76 5.90 -1.70
C ALA A 10 10.93 7.18 -2.55
N GLU A 11 11.77 7.18 -3.58
CA GLU A 11 11.90 8.33 -4.49
C GLU A 11 10.66 8.46 -5.38
N LYS A 12 10.07 7.33 -5.77
CA LYS A 12 8.85 7.28 -6.59
C LYS A 12 7.56 7.05 -5.81
N ASN A 13 7.62 6.96 -4.48
CA ASN A 13 6.47 6.61 -3.64
C ASN A 13 5.78 5.31 -4.09
N GLN A 14 6.58 4.33 -4.53
CA GLN A 14 6.12 3.03 -5.03
C GLN A 14 6.56 1.90 -4.10
N MET A 15 5.67 0.96 -3.81
CA MET A 15 6.00 -0.30 -3.15
C MET A 15 5.40 -1.48 -3.91
N ASP A 16 6.09 -2.62 -3.92
CA ASP A 16 5.50 -3.84 -4.47
C ASP A 16 5.06 -4.76 -3.34
N ILE A 17 3.80 -5.21 -3.41
CA ILE A 17 3.19 -6.11 -2.44
C ILE A 17 2.76 -7.36 -3.21
N ASN A 18 3.36 -8.52 -2.88
CA ASN A 18 3.14 -9.79 -3.59
C ASN A 18 3.27 -9.67 -5.12
N GLY A 19 4.19 -8.84 -5.61
CA GLY A 19 4.39 -8.58 -7.04
C GLY A 19 3.39 -7.59 -7.68
N GLN A 20 2.55 -6.93 -6.89
CA GLN A 20 1.69 -5.83 -7.36
C GLN A 20 2.27 -4.49 -6.89
N SER A 21 2.53 -3.58 -7.83
CA SER A 21 2.99 -2.23 -7.52
C SER A 21 1.85 -1.35 -7.03
N ILE A 22 2.06 -0.70 -5.90
CA ILE A 22 1.15 0.20 -5.21
C ILE A 22 1.86 1.54 -5.00
N TYR A 23 1.16 2.62 -5.30
CA TYR A 23 1.64 3.98 -5.05
C TYR A 23 0.94 4.54 -3.82
N ALA A 24 1.71 4.95 -2.82
CA ALA A 24 1.18 5.48 -1.56
C ALA A 24 2.09 6.58 -1.02
N ASP A 25 1.56 7.47 -0.20
CA ASP A 25 2.37 8.47 0.47
C ASP A 25 3.06 7.90 1.72
N ASN A 26 4.22 8.48 2.08
CA ASN A 26 4.97 8.13 3.29
C ASN A 26 5.36 6.65 3.39
N ILE A 27 5.80 6.05 2.28
CA ILE A 27 6.17 4.63 2.26
C ILE A 27 7.51 4.33 2.95
N SER A 28 8.28 5.37 3.27
CA SER A 28 9.56 5.29 3.98
C SER A 28 9.45 4.74 5.41
N LYS A 29 8.24 4.63 5.95
CA LYS A 29 7.98 4.03 7.27
C LYS A 29 7.79 2.51 7.24
N TYR A 30 7.76 1.91 6.06
CA TYR A 30 7.62 0.47 5.86
C TYR A 30 8.95 -0.18 5.48
N GLU A 31 9.02 -1.49 5.65
CA GLU A 31 10.21 -2.29 5.40
C GLU A 31 9.87 -3.50 4.52
N ILE A 32 10.84 -3.93 3.71
CA ILE A 32 10.72 -5.16 2.91
C ILE A 32 10.60 -6.35 3.86
N GLY A 33 9.69 -7.28 3.55
CA GLY A 33 9.34 -8.44 4.38
C GLY A 33 8.18 -8.19 5.35
N GLN A 34 7.70 -6.95 5.49
CA GLN A 34 6.53 -6.67 6.32
C GLN A 34 5.24 -7.15 5.63
N LYS A 35 4.38 -7.82 6.39
CA LYS A 35 3.01 -8.09 5.96
C LYS A 35 2.13 -6.89 6.24
N VAL A 36 1.44 -6.43 5.20
CA VAL A 36 0.58 -5.26 5.25
C VAL A 36 -0.80 -5.53 4.67
N LYS A 37 -1.79 -4.83 5.19
CA LYS A 37 -3.14 -4.74 4.67
C LYS A 37 -3.33 -3.36 4.07
N VAL A 38 -3.53 -3.31 2.75
CA VAL A 38 -3.82 -2.10 1.99
C VAL A 38 -5.33 -1.96 1.82
N THR A 39 -5.86 -0.81 2.23
CA THR A 39 -7.23 -0.39 1.99
C THR A 39 -7.20 0.70 0.93
N LEU A 40 -7.85 0.45 -0.20
CA LEU A 40 -8.03 1.42 -1.27
C LEU A 40 -9.35 2.16 -1.04
N ILE A 41 -9.39 3.48 -1.24
CA ILE A 41 -10.64 4.21 -1.44
C ILE A 41 -10.76 4.48 -2.93
N ASP A 42 -11.93 4.15 -3.44
CA ASP A 42 -12.42 4.72 -4.67
C ASP A 42 -12.84 6.18 -4.39
N THR A 43 -12.07 7.14 -4.90
CA THR A 43 -12.38 8.57 -4.71
C THR A 43 -13.31 9.13 -5.78
N THR A 44 -13.84 8.27 -6.68
CA THR A 44 -14.83 8.68 -7.67
C THR A 44 -16.11 9.15 -6.95
N SER A 45 -16.33 10.46 -6.99
CA SER A 45 -17.59 11.08 -6.53
C SER A 45 -18.62 11.15 -7.67
N GLN A 46 -18.31 10.63 -8.86
CA GLN A 46 -19.14 10.73 -10.06
C GLN A 46 -19.12 9.40 -10.83
N ASP A 47 -20.18 9.13 -11.59
CA ASP A 47 -20.47 7.89 -12.36
C ASP A 47 -19.41 7.47 -13.39
N ASP A 48 -18.28 8.18 -13.50
CA ASP A 48 -17.15 7.81 -14.36
C ASP A 48 -16.10 7.06 -13.53
N TRP A 49 -16.05 5.76 -13.72
CA TRP A 49 -15.04 4.89 -13.13
C TRP A 49 -13.68 5.13 -13.81
N ASP A 50 -12.72 5.72 -13.10
CA ASP A 50 -11.33 5.90 -13.56
C ASP A 50 -10.36 5.06 -12.70
N PRO A 51 -9.56 4.15 -13.30
CA PRO A 51 -8.54 3.41 -12.56
C PRO A 51 -7.44 4.29 -11.92
N GLU A 52 -7.23 5.52 -12.41
CA GLU A 52 -6.29 6.48 -11.81
C GLU A 52 -6.84 7.13 -10.52
N ASP A 53 -8.17 7.04 -10.27
CA ASP A 53 -8.83 7.64 -9.10
C ASP A 53 -8.77 6.75 -7.84
N PHE A 54 -8.18 5.56 -7.95
CA PHE A 54 -7.96 4.68 -6.80
C PHE A 54 -6.75 5.16 -5.99
N LYS A 55 -7.02 5.77 -4.84
CA LYS A 55 -5.98 6.18 -3.89
C LYS A 55 -5.87 5.19 -2.74
N VAL A 56 -4.64 4.95 -2.30
CA VAL A 56 -4.38 4.23 -1.06
C VAL A 56 -4.87 5.07 0.10
N LYS A 57 -5.91 4.59 0.79
CA LYS A 57 -6.42 5.22 2.01
C LYS A 57 -5.50 4.94 3.18
N GLU A 58 -5.14 3.67 3.32
CA GLU A 58 -4.52 3.18 4.52
C GLU A 58 -3.72 1.91 4.23
N ILE A 59 -2.56 1.80 4.87
CA ILE A 59 -1.74 0.59 4.89
C ILE A 59 -1.44 0.27 6.36
N VAL A 60 -1.97 -0.86 6.82
CA VAL A 60 -1.82 -1.35 8.20
C VAL A 60 -0.82 -2.51 8.21
N VAL A 61 0.19 -2.46 9.06
CA VAL A 61 1.08 -3.61 9.27
C VAL A 61 0.33 -4.66 10.09
N ILE A 62 0.24 -5.89 9.57
CA ILE A 62 -0.54 -6.98 10.18
C ILE A 62 0.34 -7.85 11.09
N ASP A 63 1.65 -7.87 10.81
CA ASP A 63 2.62 -8.69 11.54
C ASP A 63 3.57 -7.77 12.30
N LEU A 64 3.04 -7.15 13.35
CA LEU A 64 3.87 -6.71 14.45
C LEU A 64 4.05 -7.95 15.31
N ASN A 65 5.18 -8.64 15.16
CA ASN A 65 5.62 -9.56 16.21
C ASN A 65 5.77 -8.69 17.47
N GLU A 66 4.73 -8.66 18.30
CA GLU A 66 4.76 -8.18 19.68
C GLU A 66 5.64 -9.16 20.48
N GLU A 67 6.94 -9.16 20.20
CA GLU A 67 7.93 -9.71 21.11
C GLU A 67 8.40 -8.60 22.05
N ARG A 68 7.62 -8.34 23.11
CA ARG A 68 8.14 -7.76 24.36
C ARG A 68 7.54 -8.46 25.57
#